data_AF-A0A398BI45-F1
#
_entry.id   AF-A0A398BI45-F1
#
_cell.length_a   1.000
_cell.length_b   1.000
_cell.length_c   1.000
_cell.angle_alpha   90.00
_cell.angle_beta   90.00
_cell.angle_gamma   90.00
#
_symmetry.space_group_name_H-M   'P 1'
#
loop_
_entity.id
_entity.type
_entity.pdbx_description
1 polymer ?
#
loop_
_entity_poly.entity_id
_entity_poly.type
_entity_poly.pdbx_seq_one_letter_code
_entity_poly.pdbx_strand_id
1 'polypeptide(L)'
;MSRTILPIFSDARISPARQGRLARDHDRAAPEQERLAFIHHSRELGFPLDDIRELLSLSDQPDMTCAAADVIATRQLVAVEDRITRRQALQQELERMLTQCAQGTVSDCKVIEVLSNH
;
A
#
# COMPACT_ATOMS: atom_id res chain seq x y z
N MET A 1 -49.55 25.27 -9.93
CA MET A 1 -49.26 25.03 -8.51
C MET A 1 -47.76 24.99 -8.33
N SER A 2 -47.22 26.12 -7.87
CA SER A 2 -45.79 26.35 -7.66
C SER A 2 -45.34 25.73 -6.34
N ARG A 3 -44.22 25.01 -6.35
CA ARG A 3 -43.39 24.79 -5.15
C ARG A 3 -41.92 24.76 -5.56
N THR A 4 -41.39 25.96 -5.76
CA THR A 4 -39.96 26.26 -5.59
C THR A 4 -39.61 26.07 -4.13
N ILE A 5 -38.61 25.22 -3.84
CA ILE A 5 -37.95 25.19 -2.53
C ILE A 5 -36.66 26.02 -2.69
N LEU A 6 -36.62 27.15 -1.99
CA LEU A 6 -35.46 28.02 -1.86
C LEU A 6 -34.32 27.32 -1.09
N PRO A 7 -33.07 27.74 -1.31
CA PRO A 7 -31.89 27.19 -0.65
C PRO A 7 -31.85 27.58 0.83
N ILE A 8 -31.50 26.60 1.66
CA ILE A 8 -31.23 26.76 3.09
C ILE A 8 -29.71 26.79 3.25
N PHE A 9 -29.24 27.69 4.12
CA PHE A 9 -27.85 28.02 4.49
C PHE A 9 -27.21 29.12 3.63
N SER A 10 -27.43 30.41 3.95
CA SER A 10 -26.94 31.17 5.12
C SER A 10 -25.43 31.42 5.07
N ASP A 11 -25.12 32.64 4.61
CA ASP A 11 -23.92 33.45 4.87
C ASP A 11 -22.91 32.87 5.86
N ALA A 12 -21.96 32.10 5.33
CA ALA A 12 -20.65 32.00 5.95
C ALA A 12 -19.88 33.29 5.66
N ARG A 13 -20.07 34.31 6.50
CA ARG A 13 -19.10 35.41 6.63
C ARG A 13 -17.79 34.79 7.16
N ILE A 14 -16.96 34.31 6.25
CA ILE A 14 -15.60 33.88 6.56
C ILE A 14 -14.83 35.14 6.93
N SER A 15 -14.65 35.39 8.23
CA SER A 15 -13.75 36.44 8.70
C SER A 15 -12.31 36.11 8.24
N PRO A 16 -11.53 37.09 7.75
CA PRO A 16 -10.18 36.87 7.22
C PRO A 16 -9.20 36.26 8.25
N ALA A 17 -9.49 36.41 9.54
CA ALA A 17 -8.73 35.79 10.62
C ALA A 17 -8.82 34.24 10.64
N ARG A 18 -9.91 33.65 10.13
CA ARG A 18 -10.08 32.18 10.06
C ARG A 18 -9.35 31.60 8.84
N GLN A 19 -9.37 32.31 7.71
CA GLN A 19 -8.66 31.93 6.48
C GLN A 19 -7.14 31.92 6.70
N GLY A 20 -6.59 32.95 7.35
CA GLY A 20 -5.16 33.03 7.65
C GLY A 20 -4.69 32.00 8.68
N ARG A 21 -5.59 31.45 9.52
CA ARG A 21 -5.25 30.35 10.44
C ARG A 21 -5.24 29.00 9.73
N LEU A 22 -6.26 28.73 8.91
CA LEU A 22 -6.33 27.54 8.07
C LEU A 22 -5.15 27.45 7.09
N ALA A 23 -4.82 28.53 6.38
CA ALA A 23 -3.69 28.52 5.44
C ALA A 23 -2.36 28.18 6.14
N ARG A 24 -2.10 28.76 7.32
CA ARG A 24 -0.90 28.47 8.13
C ARG A 24 -0.89 27.05 8.70
N ASP A 25 -2.05 26.51 9.07
CA ASP A 25 -2.17 25.13 9.53
C ASP A 25 -1.94 24.14 8.37
N HIS A 26 -2.35 24.47 7.12
CA HIS A 26 -2.07 23.65 5.94
C HIS A 26 -0.58 23.69 5.55
N ASP A 27 0.07 24.85 5.58
CA ASP A 27 1.52 24.97 5.31
C ASP A 27 2.36 24.16 6.30
N ARG A 28 1.93 24.08 7.57
CA ARG A 28 2.58 23.24 8.59
C ARG A 28 2.20 21.75 8.47
N ALA A 29 1.02 21.43 7.96
CA ALA A 29 0.58 20.06 7.72
C ALA A 29 1.19 19.44 6.46
N ALA A 30 1.58 20.23 5.45
CA ALA A 30 2.19 19.75 4.21
C ALA A 30 3.43 18.85 4.43
N PRO A 31 4.45 19.24 5.23
CA PRO A 31 5.61 18.36 5.47
C PRO A 31 5.26 17.09 6.27
N GLU A 32 4.24 17.14 7.13
CA GLU A 32 3.79 15.96 7.87
C GLU A 32 3.00 14.99 6.98
N GLN A 33 2.23 15.51 6.02
CA GLN A 33 1.54 14.72 5.00
C GLN A 33 2.53 14.02 4.07
N GLU A 34 3.57 14.71 3.62
CA GLU A 34 4.63 14.12 2.78
C GLU A 34 5.35 12.96 3.49
N ARG A 35 5.67 13.14 4.77
CA ARG A 35 6.29 12.10 5.60
C ARG A 35 5.38 10.88 5.79
N LEU A 36 4.09 11.09 6.01
CA LEU A 36 3.13 9.99 6.12
C LEU A 36 2.92 9.28 4.79
N ALA A 37 2.86 10.02 3.68
CA ALA A 37 2.79 9.44 2.34
C ALA A 37 4.02 8.58 2.03
N PHE A 38 5.21 9.04 2.42
CA PHE A 38 6.46 8.27 2.31
C PHE A 38 6.39 6.93 3.07
N ILE A 39 5.94 6.98 4.34
CA ILE A 39 5.79 5.77 5.16
C ILE A 39 4.77 4.82 4.54
N HIS A 40 3.61 5.34 4.13
CA HIS A 40 2.55 4.53 3.52
C HIS A 40 3.06 3.80 2.28
N HIS A 41 3.66 4.55 1.35
CA HIS A 41 4.17 4.00 0.11
C HIS A 41 5.27 2.95 0.34
N SER A 42 6.19 3.22 1.27
CA SER A 42 7.25 2.27 1.62
C SER A 42 6.69 0.97 2.22
N ARG A 43 5.61 1.05 3.00
CA ARG A 43 4.93 -0.15 3.53
C ARG A 43 4.22 -0.94 2.44
N GLU A 44 3.62 -0.28 1.45
CA GLU A 44 2.99 -0.95 0.30
C GLU A 44 4.02 -1.73 -0.54
N LEU A 45 5.23 -1.19 -0.70
CA LEU A 45 6.35 -1.87 -1.35
C LEU A 45 6.94 -3.01 -0.50
N GLY A 46 6.53 -3.11 0.76
CA GLY A 46 6.89 -4.19 1.66
C GLY A 46 8.23 -3.99 2.36
N PHE A 47 8.76 -2.76 2.43
CA PHE A 47 9.94 -2.49 3.23
C PHE A 47 9.65 -2.74 4.72
N PRO A 48 10.58 -3.36 5.47
CA PRO A 48 10.43 -3.52 6.90
C PRO A 48 10.54 -2.16 7.62
N LEU A 49 9.97 -2.05 8.82
CA LEU A 49 9.92 -0.78 9.55
C LEU A 49 11.29 -0.15 9.80
N ASP A 50 12.33 -0.96 10.02
CA ASP A 50 13.68 -0.45 10.26
C ASP A 50 14.27 0.21 9.01
N ASP A 51 14.07 -0.39 7.84
CA ASP A 51 14.46 0.19 6.55
C ASP A 51 13.71 1.49 6.25
N ILE A 52 12.42 1.55 6.58
CA ILE A 52 11.63 2.77 6.39
C ILE A 52 12.18 3.91 7.26
N ARG A 53 12.60 3.63 8.50
CA ARG A 53 13.22 4.62 9.39
C ARG A 53 14.56 5.10 8.84
N GLU A 54 15.36 4.19 8.31
CA GLU A 54 16.65 4.53 7.70
C GLU A 54 16.46 5.38 6.44
N LEU A 55 15.55 4.98 5.55
CA LEU A 55 15.20 5.76 4.35
C LEU A 55 14.64 7.15 4.69
N LEU A 56 13.82 7.28 5.74
CA LEU A 56 13.37 8.57 6.26
C LEU A 56 14.54 9.44 6.77
N SER A 57 15.48 8.83 7.49
CA SER A 57 16.64 9.54 8.02
C SER A 57 17.57 10.04 6.91
N LEU A 58 17.63 9.31 5.79
CA LEU A 58 18.35 9.71 4.58
C LEU A 58 17.59 10.81 3.83
N SER A 59 16.26 10.76 3.75
CA SER A 59 15.47 11.82 3.09
C SER A 59 15.58 13.18 3.79
N ASP A 60 15.81 13.17 5.11
CA ASP A 60 16.03 14.39 5.90
C ASP A 60 17.43 15.00 5.66
N GLN A 61 18.32 14.33 4.92
CA GLN A 61 19.72 14.72 4.68
C GLN A 61 20.07 14.70 3.18
N PRO A 62 19.57 15.66 2.37
CA PRO A 62 19.68 15.63 0.90
C PRO A 62 21.12 15.71 0.36
N ASP A 63 22.07 16.18 1.16
CA ASP A 63 23.48 16.29 0.79
C ASP A 63 24.26 14.96 1.01
N MET A 64 23.63 13.93 1.59
CA MET A 64 24.25 12.61 1.77
C MET A 64 24.21 11.77 0.49
N THR A 65 25.14 10.83 0.39
CA THR A 65 25.15 9.85 -0.71
C THR A 65 23.94 8.92 -0.63
N CYS A 66 23.33 8.59 -1.77
CA CYS A 66 22.21 7.63 -1.84
C CYS A 66 22.62 6.15 -1.67
N ALA A 67 23.91 5.85 -1.47
CA ALA A 67 24.44 4.48 -1.44
C ALA A 67 23.72 3.57 -0.42
N ALA A 68 23.36 4.10 0.76
CA ALA A 68 22.59 3.34 1.75
C ALA A 68 21.16 3.04 1.27
N ALA A 69 20.50 3.99 0.62
CA ALA A 69 19.19 3.78 0.01
C ALA A 69 19.24 2.71 -1.10
N ASP A 70 20.30 2.73 -1.93
CA ASP A 70 20.51 1.72 -2.98
C ASP A 70 20.65 0.31 -2.40
N VAL A 71 21.40 0.15 -1.30
CA VAL A 71 21.54 -1.13 -0.60
C VAL A 71 20.19 -1.62 -0.04
N ILE A 72 19.42 -0.73 0.60
CA ILE A 72 18.09 -1.06 1.14
C ILE A 72 17.15 -1.50 0.01
N ALA A 73 17.10 -0.75 -1.08
CA ALA A 73 16.27 -1.07 -2.24
C ALA A 73 16.67 -2.41 -2.87
N THR A 74 17.97 -2.68 -3.00
CA THR A 74 18.49 -3.95 -3.54
C THR A 74 18.08 -5.14 -2.68
N ARG A 75 18.18 -5.03 -1.35
CA ARG A 75 17.73 -6.08 -0.43
C ARG A 75 16.24 -6.35 -0.58
N GLN A 76 15.43 -5.31 -0.67
CA GLN A 76 13.98 -5.46 -0.84
C GLN A 76 13.63 -6.08 -2.19
N LEU A 77 14.36 -5.74 -3.26
CA LEU A 77 14.19 -6.35 -4.57
C LEU A 77 14.39 -7.87 -4.49
N VAL A 78 15.49 -8.34 -3.90
CA VAL A 78 15.76 -9.77 -3.70
C VAL A 78 14.63 -10.45 -2.91
N ALA A 79 14.17 -9.82 -1.82
CA ALA A 79 13.07 -10.35 -1.02
C ALA A 79 11.74 -10.43 -1.80
N VAL A 80 11.48 -9.48 -2.70
CA VAL A 80 10.31 -9.48 -3.59
C VAL A 80 10.43 -10.60 -4.63
N GLU A 81 11.58 -10.76 -5.25
CA GLU A 81 11.84 -11.84 -6.22
C GLU A 81 11.61 -13.21 -5.59
N ASP A 82 12.16 -13.47 -4.40
CA ASP A 82 11.93 -14.72 -3.66
C ASP A 82 10.44 -14.97 -3.37
N ARG A 83 9.70 -13.92 -3.03
CA ARG A 83 8.25 -14.00 -2.79
C ARG A 83 7.49 -14.27 -4.08
N ILE A 84 7.91 -13.73 -5.21
CA ILE A 84 7.33 -14.01 -6.53
C ILE A 84 7.56 -15.48 -6.89
N THR A 85 8.79 -15.98 -6.78
CA THR A 85 9.11 -17.38 -7.08
C THR A 85 8.27 -18.35 -6.24
N ARG A 86 8.16 -18.13 -4.93
CA ARG A 86 7.33 -18.97 -4.05
C ARG A 86 5.85 -18.94 -4.43
N ARG A 87 5.32 -17.76 -4.78
CA ARG A 87 3.92 -17.62 -5.22
C ARG A 87 3.67 -18.29 -6.56
N GLN A 88 4.59 -18.16 -7.51
CA GLN A 88 4.49 -18.83 -8.81
C GLN A 88 4.49 -20.35 -8.65
N ALA A 89 5.33 -20.91 -7.77
CA ALA A 89 5.32 -22.34 -7.48
C ALA A 89 3.96 -22.81 -6.92
N LEU A 90 3.39 -22.05 -5.97
CA LEU A 90 2.07 -22.35 -5.42
C LEU A 90 0.98 -22.23 -6.49
N GLN A 91 1.03 -21.20 -7.33
CA GLN A 91 0.09 -21.02 -8.43
C GLN A 91 0.13 -22.22 -9.38
N GLN A 92 1.33 -22.67 -9.77
CA GLN A 92 1.50 -23.83 -10.64
C GLN A 92 0.97 -25.12 -10.01
N GLU A 93 1.14 -25.32 -8.70
CA GLU A 93 0.53 -26.46 -7.99
C GLU A 93 -1.00 -26.40 -8.07
N LEU A 94 -1.59 -25.24 -7.78
CA LEU A 94 -3.05 -25.06 -7.87
C LEU A 94 -3.57 -25.30 -9.28
N GLU A 95 -2.88 -24.80 -10.31
CA GLU A 95 -3.21 -25.04 -11.71
C GLU A 95 -3.14 -26.55 -12.06
N ARG A 96 -2.13 -27.27 -11.56
CA ARG A 96 -2.04 -28.73 -11.74
C ARG A 96 -3.19 -29.48 -11.08
N MET A 97 -3.56 -29.11 -9.84
CA MET A 97 -4.69 -29.73 -9.15
C MET A 97 -6.01 -29.52 -9.90
N LEU A 98 -6.22 -28.33 -10.46
CA LEU A 98 -7.43 -27.99 -11.20
C LEU A 98 -7.50 -28.68 -12.57
N THR A 99 -6.38 -28.74 -13.30
CA THR A 99 -6.33 -29.39 -14.63
C THR A 99 -6.52 -30.91 -14.56
N GLN A 100 -6.14 -31.54 -13.45
CA GLN A 100 -6.31 -32.98 -13.23
C GLN A 100 -7.66 -33.34 -12.60
N CYS A 101 -8.47 -32.36 -12.22
CA CYS A 101 -9.78 -32.59 -11.64
C CYS A 101 -10.81 -32.88 -12.75
N ALA A 102 -11.34 -34.10 -12.78
CA ALA A 102 -12.36 -34.51 -13.76
C ALA A 102 -13.77 -33.94 -13.50
N GLN A 103 -13.94 -33.12 -12.44
CA GLN A 103 -15.21 -32.51 -12.03
C GLN A 103 -16.37 -33.53 -11.87
N GLY A 104 -16.04 -34.74 -11.45
CA GLY A 104 -17.00 -35.81 -11.16
C GLY A 104 -17.44 -35.83 -9.70
N THR A 105 -17.31 -36.98 -9.06
CA THR A 105 -17.62 -37.14 -7.64
C THR A 105 -16.46 -36.66 -6.76
N VAL A 106 -16.75 -36.31 -5.49
CA VAL A 106 -15.69 -35.93 -4.53
C VAL A 106 -14.69 -37.06 -4.32
N SER A 107 -15.12 -38.33 -4.42
CA SER A 107 -14.25 -39.50 -4.38
C SER A 107 -13.20 -39.53 -5.48
N ASP A 108 -13.43 -38.85 -6.61
CA ASP A 108 -12.49 -38.76 -7.75
C ASP A 108 -11.81 -37.37 -7.83
N CYS A 109 -12.02 -36.51 -6.81
CA CYS A 109 -11.54 -35.14 -6.84
C CYS A 109 -10.04 -35.07 -6.55
N LYS A 110 -9.24 -34.82 -7.59
CA LYS A 110 -7.77 -34.72 -7.46
C LYS A 110 -7.32 -33.63 -6.48
N VAL A 111 -8.08 -32.55 -6.35
CA VAL A 111 -7.82 -31.48 -5.37
C VAL A 111 -7.85 -32.02 -3.95
N ILE A 112 -8.90 -32.79 -3.59
CA ILE A 112 -9.05 -33.38 -2.25
C ILE A 112 -8.00 -34.46 -2.02
N GLU A 113 -7.68 -35.27 -3.03
CA GLU A 113 -6.65 -36.30 -2.95
C GLU A 113 -5.27 -35.71 -2.61
N VAL A 114 -4.83 -34.68 -3.34
CA VAL A 114 -3.50 -34.07 -3.12
C VAL A 114 -3.43 -33.36 -1.77
N LEU A 115 -4.50 -32.69 -1.33
CA LEU A 115 -4.52 -31.99 -0.03
C LEU A 115 -4.61 -32.94 1.18
N SER A 116 -5.15 -34.14 1.01
CA SER A 116 -5.31 -35.12 2.10
C SER A 116 -4.06 -36.00 2.31
N ASN A 117 -3.08 -35.92 1.40
CA ASN A 117 -1.89 -36.75 1.43
C ASN A 117 -0.79 -36.05 2.27
N HIS A 118 -0.89 -36.21 3.59
CA HIS A 118 0.06 -35.76 4.60
C HIS A 118 0.34 -36.89 5.60
#